data_AF-A0A5N7MIR0-F1
#
_entry.id   AF-A0A5N7MIR0-F1
#
_cell.length_a   1.000
_cell.length_b   1.000
_cell.length_c   1.000
_cell.angle_alpha   90.00
_cell.angle_beta   90.00
_cell.angle_gamma   90.00
#
_symmetry.space_group_name_H-M   'P 1'
#
loop_
_entity.id
_entity.type
_entity.pdbx_description
1 polymer ?
#
loop_
_entity_poly.entity_id
_entity_poly.type
_entity_poly.pdbx_seq_one_letter_code
_entity_poly.pdbx_strand_id
1 'polypeptide(L)'
;MRFSQFTLIAALAVACASPAPAQEKLPPGYTFTPELTYKNVSQDPDGIWEPSDLELFGDPPHHPDIYTARVSTPAGEWMLSQITSGCSLQSECPFQLTLKRPNGPRKIVAGGMLLRRASAVLAADYSKIFTQTYTGIETFPVEISK
;
A
#
# COMPACT_ATOMS: atom_id res chain seq x y z
N MET A 1 -10.15 -50.00 57.02
CA MET A 1 -9.54 -48.68 56.78
C MET A 1 -8.28 -48.86 55.94
N ARG A 2 -8.26 -48.36 54.70
CA ARG A 2 -7.04 -48.03 53.93
C ARG A 2 -7.47 -47.26 52.67
N PHE A 3 -7.40 -45.93 52.76
CA PHE A 3 -7.60 -45.02 51.64
C PHE A 3 -6.27 -44.96 50.85
N SER A 4 -6.31 -45.34 49.58
CA SER A 4 -5.16 -45.23 48.68
C SER A 4 -5.06 -43.79 48.17
N GLN A 5 -3.89 -43.18 48.35
CA GLN A 5 -3.58 -41.80 47.99
C GLN A 5 -3.43 -41.66 46.47
N PHE A 6 -4.13 -40.70 45.87
CA PHE A 6 -3.91 -40.27 44.49
C PHE A 6 -2.89 -39.13 44.46
N THR A 7 -1.70 -39.39 43.95
CA THR A 7 -0.67 -38.38 43.71
C THR A 7 -0.89 -37.77 42.33
N LEU A 8 -1.36 -36.52 42.28
CA LEU A 8 -1.45 -35.73 41.04
C LEU A 8 -0.09 -35.09 40.73
N ILE A 9 0.50 -35.45 39.59
CA ILE A 9 1.67 -34.78 39.01
C ILE A 9 1.13 -33.68 38.09
N ALA A 10 1.32 -32.41 38.48
CA ALA A 10 1.03 -31.27 37.62
C ALA A 10 2.23 -30.99 36.69
N ALA A 11 2.07 -31.28 35.40
CA ALA A 11 3.04 -30.89 34.38
C ALA A 11 2.79 -29.43 33.94
N LEU A 12 3.74 -28.54 34.24
CA LEU A 12 3.76 -27.17 33.74
C LEU A 12 4.15 -27.19 32.25
N ALA A 13 3.19 -26.95 31.35
CA ALA A 13 3.46 -26.73 29.94
C ALA A 13 3.88 -25.28 29.71
N VAL A 14 5.18 -25.05 29.47
CA VAL A 14 5.70 -23.75 29.00
C VAL A 14 5.42 -23.66 27.50
N ALA A 15 4.36 -22.94 27.14
CA ALA A 15 4.07 -22.61 25.74
C ALA A 15 5.07 -21.56 25.25
N CYS A 16 6.00 -21.97 24.39
CA CYS A 16 6.81 -21.06 23.59
C CYS A 16 5.89 -20.37 22.56
N ALA A 17 5.34 -19.22 22.92
CA ALA A 17 4.72 -18.33 21.95
C ALA A 17 5.84 -17.60 21.21
N SER A 18 6.18 -18.05 20.00
CA SER A 18 7.07 -17.30 19.12
C SER A 18 6.46 -15.92 18.85
N PRO A 19 7.20 -14.80 19.04
CA PRO A 19 6.69 -13.49 18.70
C PRO A 19 6.46 -13.43 17.18
N ALA A 20 5.20 -13.31 16.77
CA ALA A 20 4.89 -12.91 15.41
C ALA A 20 5.49 -11.51 15.17
N PRO A 21 6.07 -11.23 13.99
CA PRO A 21 6.52 -9.88 13.68
C PRO A 21 5.32 -8.93 13.81
N ALA A 22 5.46 -7.91 14.67
CA ALA A 22 4.44 -6.89 14.83
C ALA A 22 4.26 -6.19 13.49
N GLN A 23 3.15 -6.43 12.80
CA GLN A 23 2.78 -5.62 11.65
C GLN A 23 2.53 -4.20 12.16
N GLU A 24 3.43 -3.30 11.81
CA GLU A 24 3.32 -1.89 12.16
C GLU A 24 2.01 -1.35 11.56
N LYS A 25 1.16 -0.78 12.43
CA LYS A 25 -0.16 -0.30 12.02
C LYS A 25 -0.01 1.08 11.39
N LEU A 26 -0.57 1.26 10.19
CA LEU A 26 -0.64 2.58 9.55
C LEU A 26 -1.32 3.59 10.49
N PRO A 27 -0.82 4.84 10.55
CA PRO A 27 -1.44 5.89 11.36
C PRO A 27 -2.85 6.22 10.84
N PRO A 28 -3.69 6.89 11.63
CA PRO A 28 -5.02 7.32 11.17
C PRO A 28 -4.92 8.38 10.06
N GLY A 29 -5.88 8.37 9.14
CA GLY A 29 -5.95 9.32 8.04
C GLY A 29 -6.92 8.86 6.95
N TYR A 30 -6.69 9.36 5.73
CA TYR A 30 -7.45 8.97 4.55
C TYR A 30 -6.85 7.72 3.92
N THR A 31 -7.53 6.58 4.07
CA THR A 31 -7.04 5.29 3.60
C THR A 31 -7.32 5.07 2.12
N PHE A 32 -6.30 4.64 1.39
CA PHE A 32 -6.37 4.13 0.03
C PHE A 32 -6.22 2.61 0.05
N THR A 33 -7.11 1.90 -0.64
CA THR A 33 -7.03 0.44 -0.84
C THR A 33 -7.06 0.19 -2.35
N PRO A 34 -5.90 0.10 -3.01
CA PRO A 34 -5.83 0.02 -4.47
C PRO A 34 -6.45 -1.27 -5.01
N GLU A 35 -7.35 -1.13 -5.97
CA GLU A 35 -8.00 -2.25 -6.66
C GLU A 35 -7.62 -2.26 -8.14
N LEU A 36 -7.59 -3.45 -8.74
CA LEU A 36 -7.27 -3.58 -10.16
C LEU A 36 -8.30 -2.80 -10.98
N THR A 37 -7.86 -1.74 -11.65
CA THR A 37 -8.74 -0.84 -12.40
C THR A 37 -8.57 -1.06 -13.90
N TYR A 38 -7.32 -1.19 -14.35
CA TYR A 38 -6.98 -1.44 -15.74
C TYR A 38 -5.96 -2.57 -15.85
N LYS A 39 -6.11 -3.43 -16.86
CA LYS A 39 -5.26 -4.61 -17.05
C LYS A 39 -4.51 -4.51 -18.37
N ASN A 40 -3.23 -4.88 -18.39
CA ASN A 40 -2.39 -4.96 -19.59
C ASN A 40 -2.44 -3.66 -20.42
N VAL A 41 -2.03 -2.56 -19.79
CA VAL A 41 -2.21 -1.17 -20.23
C VAL A 41 -0.99 -0.66 -20.98
N SER A 42 -1.15 -0.34 -22.27
CA SER A 42 -0.12 0.29 -23.09
C SER A 42 -0.21 1.82 -23.14
N GLN A 43 -1.30 2.40 -22.64
CA GLN A 43 -1.53 3.84 -22.55
C GLN A 43 -2.38 4.15 -21.33
N ASP A 44 -1.92 5.03 -20.45
CA ASP A 44 -2.61 5.34 -19.19
C ASP A 44 -3.93 6.10 -19.44
N PRO A 45 -5.10 5.53 -19.11
CA PRO A 45 -6.39 6.21 -19.25
C PRO A 45 -6.55 7.45 -18.35
N ASP A 46 -5.84 7.48 -17.22
CA ASP A 46 -5.90 8.59 -16.25
C ASP A 46 -4.79 9.63 -16.44
N GLY A 47 -3.82 9.38 -17.34
CA GLY A 47 -2.75 10.31 -17.72
C GLY A 47 -1.77 10.65 -16.58
N ILE A 48 -1.47 9.68 -15.72
CA ILE A 48 -0.57 9.77 -14.56
C ILE A 48 0.82 9.24 -14.91
N TRP A 49 0.86 8.11 -15.60
CA TRP A 49 2.08 7.41 -15.97
C TRP A 49 2.54 7.80 -17.36
N GLU A 50 3.86 7.92 -17.51
CA GLU A 50 4.47 8.21 -18.81
C GLU A 50 4.48 6.93 -19.67
N PRO A 51 4.52 7.04 -21.01
CA PRO A 51 4.54 5.86 -21.88
C PRO A 51 5.67 4.87 -21.58
N SER A 52 6.83 5.35 -21.12
CA SER A 52 7.97 4.51 -20.72
C SER A 52 7.67 3.64 -19.50
N ASP A 53 6.80 4.09 -18.60
CA ASP A 53 6.37 3.30 -17.43
C ASP A 53 5.45 2.15 -17.84
N LEU A 54 4.89 2.19 -19.06
CA LEU A 54 3.90 1.26 -19.60
C LEU A 54 4.46 0.31 -20.66
N GLU A 55 5.78 0.26 -20.83
CA GLU A 55 6.45 -0.66 -21.74
C GLU A 55 6.24 -2.13 -21.32
N LEU A 56 6.43 -3.03 -22.29
CA LEU A 56 6.36 -4.47 -22.04
C LEU A 56 7.46 -4.89 -21.04
N PHE A 57 7.10 -5.74 -20.09
CA PHE A 57 8.03 -6.27 -19.09
C PHE A 57 7.70 -7.72 -18.75
N GLY A 58 8.60 -8.37 -18.01
CA GLY A 58 8.45 -9.77 -17.58
C GLY A 58 8.71 -10.80 -18.68
N ASP A 59 8.54 -12.07 -18.31
CA ASP A 59 8.65 -13.23 -19.20
C ASP A 59 7.48 -14.21 -18.93
N PRO A 60 6.51 -14.36 -19.85
CA PRO A 60 6.44 -13.72 -21.16
C PRO A 60 6.17 -12.20 -21.09
N PRO A 61 6.58 -11.42 -22.12
CA PRO A 61 6.35 -9.98 -22.16
C PRO A 61 4.86 -9.60 -22.11
N HIS A 62 4.50 -8.68 -21.23
CA HIS A 62 3.15 -8.12 -21.09
C HIS A 62 3.20 -6.65 -20.66
N HIS A 63 2.12 -5.90 -20.90
CA HIS A 63 1.98 -4.54 -20.40
C HIS A 63 1.56 -4.53 -18.92
N PRO A 64 1.84 -3.45 -18.17
CA PRO A 64 1.48 -3.40 -16.76
C PRO A 64 -0.02 -3.30 -16.51
N ASP A 65 -0.39 -3.74 -15.33
CA ASP A 65 -1.70 -3.51 -14.75
C ASP A 65 -1.64 -2.22 -13.92
N ILE A 66 -2.76 -1.49 -13.86
CA ILE A 66 -2.91 -0.28 -13.05
C ILE A 66 -3.95 -0.56 -11.96
N TYR A 67 -3.53 -0.37 -10.72
CA TYR A 67 -4.35 -0.44 -9.52
C TYR A 67 -4.62 0.97 -9.01
N THR A 68 -5.88 1.32 -8.74
CA THR A 68 -6.23 2.66 -8.26
C THR A 68 -7.11 2.63 -7.03
N ALA A 69 -7.02 3.69 -6.23
CA ALA A 69 -7.95 4.00 -5.15
C ALA A 69 -8.22 5.50 -5.12
N ARG A 70 -9.46 5.90 -4.85
CA ARG A 70 -9.86 7.32 -4.80
C ARG A 70 -10.44 7.68 -3.43
N VAL A 71 -10.10 8.86 -2.94
CA VAL A 71 -10.66 9.43 -1.72
C VAL A 71 -11.02 10.89 -1.96
N SER A 72 -12.24 11.28 -1.58
CA SER A 72 -12.66 12.68 -1.61
C SER A 72 -12.40 13.34 -0.26
N THR A 73 -11.81 14.53 -0.30
CA THR A 73 -11.51 15.35 0.88
C THR A 73 -11.93 16.80 0.63
N PRO A 74 -11.98 17.66 1.65
CA PRO A 74 -12.15 19.11 1.44
C PRO A 74 -11.13 19.75 0.49
N ALA A 75 -9.93 19.17 0.32
CA ALA A 75 -8.91 19.69 -0.60
C ALA A 75 -9.17 19.30 -2.08
N GLY A 76 -10.02 18.30 -2.33
CA GLY A 76 -10.29 17.77 -3.67
C GLY A 76 -10.36 16.24 -3.71
N GLU A 77 -10.36 15.70 -4.93
CA GLU A 77 -10.29 14.26 -5.20
C GLU A 77 -8.83 13.83 -5.22
N TRP A 78 -8.49 12.89 -4.33
CA TRP A 78 -7.20 12.22 -4.32
C TRP A 78 -7.30 10.89 -5.02
N MET A 79 -6.25 10.54 -5.76
CA MET A 79 -6.12 9.21 -6.34
C MET A 79 -4.71 8.67 -6.16
N LEU A 80 -4.62 7.47 -5.59
CA LEU A 80 -3.41 6.67 -5.60
C LEU A 80 -3.49 5.73 -6.81
N SER A 81 -2.48 5.77 -7.68
CA SER A 81 -2.30 4.87 -8.82
C SER A 81 -1.02 4.08 -8.62
N GLN A 82 -1.06 2.77 -8.83
CA GLN A 82 0.07 1.85 -8.70
C GLN A 82 0.16 0.99 -9.96
N ILE A 83 1.37 0.83 -10.51
CA ILE A 83 1.62 0.01 -11.71
C ILE A 83 2.37 -1.27 -11.36
N THR A 84 2.23 -2.32 -12.17
CA THR A 84 2.97 -3.58 -11.96
C THR A 84 4.33 -3.64 -12.64
N SER A 85 4.62 -2.73 -13.58
CA SER A 85 5.96 -2.53 -14.11
C SER A 85 6.84 -1.88 -13.04
N GLY A 86 8.12 -2.25 -13.00
CA GLY A 86 9.07 -1.72 -12.01
C GLY A 86 8.87 -2.23 -10.58
N CYS A 87 8.04 -3.25 -10.35
CA CYS A 87 7.96 -3.86 -9.01
C CYS A 87 9.29 -4.53 -8.63
N SER A 88 9.68 -4.42 -7.36
CA SER A 88 10.81 -5.13 -6.78
C SER A 88 10.52 -6.64 -6.64
N LEU A 89 11.57 -7.42 -6.38
CA LEU A 89 11.44 -8.86 -6.07
C LEU A 89 10.60 -9.12 -4.81
N GLN A 90 10.43 -8.12 -3.94
CA GLN A 90 9.60 -8.18 -2.74
C GLN A 90 8.14 -7.76 -3.02
N SER A 91 7.77 -7.57 -4.29
CA SER A 91 6.44 -7.13 -4.71
C SER A 91 6.08 -5.71 -4.28
N GLU A 92 7.06 -4.85 -4.03
CA GLU A 92 6.85 -3.41 -3.86
C GLU A 92 6.81 -2.78 -5.24
N CYS A 93 5.74 -2.06 -5.53
CA CYS A 93 5.48 -1.52 -6.85
C CYS A 93 5.42 0.01 -6.80
N PRO A 94 5.85 0.70 -7.88
CA PRO A 94 5.77 2.15 -7.97
C PRO A 94 4.34 2.63 -7.80
N PHE A 95 4.16 3.69 -7.02
CA PHE A 95 2.90 4.41 -6.92
C PHE A 95 3.09 5.90 -7.19
N GLN A 96 2.02 6.53 -7.64
CA GLN A 96 1.86 7.97 -7.68
C GLN A 96 0.58 8.37 -6.94
N LEU A 97 0.69 9.39 -6.10
CA LEU A 97 -0.45 10.06 -5.49
C LEU A 97 -0.74 11.33 -6.27
N THR A 98 -2.00 11.52 -6.63
CA THR A 98 -2.46 12.70 -7.34
C THR A 98 -3.58 13.43 -6.60
N LEU A 99 -3.65 14.73 -6.80
CA LEU A 99 -4.72 15.60 -6.32
C LEU A 99 -5.37 16.31 -7.51
N LYS A 100 -6.70 16.20 -7.62
CA LYS A 100 -7.54 17.01 -8.50
C LYS A 100 -8.38 17.95 -7.66
N ARG A 101 -8.02 19.24 -7.69
CA ARG A 101 -8.82 20.30 -7.04
C ARG A 101 -10.11 20.57 -7.83
N PRO A 102 -11.14 21.16 -7.22
CA PRO A 102 -12.33 21.63 -7.94
C PRO A 102 -11.92 22.52 -9.13
N ASN A 103 -12.37 22.16 -10.33
CA ASN A 103 -12.07 22.87 -11.60
C ASN A 103 -10.59 22.98 -11.97
N GLY A 104 -9.69 22.26 -11.29
CA GLY A 104 -8.26 22.25 -11.58
C GLY A 104 -7.82 21.00 -12.35
N PRO A 105 -6.62 21.04 -12.96
CA PRO A 105 -6.02 19.83 -13.49
C PRO A 105 -5.66 18.86 -12.35
N ARG A 106 -5.59 17.57 -12.66
CA ARG A 106 -4.97 16.57 -11.79
C ARG A 106 -3.46 16.85 -11.75
N LYS A 107 -2.87 16.82 -10.56
CA LYS A 107 -1.42 16.96 -10.37
C LYS A 107 -0.88 15.79 -9.56
N ILE A 108 0.29 15.30 -9.93
CA ILE A 108 1.08 14.36 -9.13
C ILE A 108 1.68 15.15 -7.96
N VAL A 109 1.53 14.63 -6.74
CA VAL A 109 1.92 15.32 -5.50
C VAL A 109 2.77 14.45 -4.58
N ALA A 110 2.86 13.15 -4.85
CA ALA A 110 3.87 12.27 -4.26
C ALA A 110 4.08 11.04 -5.16
N GLY A 111 5.21 10.38 -5.00
CA GLY A 111 5.49 9.09 -5.61
C GLY A 111 6.47 8.30 -4.76
N GLY A 112 6.49 6.99 -4.92
CA GLY A 112 7.33 6.10 -4.13
C GLY A 112 7.01 4.64 -4.38
N MET A 113 7.29 3.79 -3.39
CA MET A 113 7.04 2.35 -3.43
C MET A 113 6.01 1.94 -2.38
N LEU A 114 5.21 0.93 -2.72
CA LEU A 114 4.16 0.37 -1.88
C LEU A 114 4.01 -1.12 -2.26
N LEU A 115 3.81 -2.01 -1.29
CA LEU A 115 3.48 -3.41 -1.58
C LEU A 115 2.27 -3.49 -2.52
N ARG A 116 2.31 -4.41 -3.49
CA ARG A 116 1.24 -4.56 -4.49
C ARG A 116 -0.12 -4.69 -3.81
N ARG A 117 -1.05 -3.78 -4.13
CA ARG A 117 -2.41 -3.67 -3.57
C ARG A 117 -2.48 -3.40 -2.06
N ALA A 118 -1.36 -3.15 -1.40
CA ALA A 118 -1.37 -2.80 0.01
C ALA A 118 -2.00 -1.43 0.23
N SER A 119 -2.51 -1.21 1.44
CA SER A 119 -3.09 0.08 1.79
C SER A 119 -2.03 1.15 1.98
N ALA A 120 -2.40 2.37 1.66
CA ALA A 120 -1.66 3.58 2.01
C ALA A 120 -2.57 4.54 2.77
N VAL A 121 -2.00 5.41 3.60
CA VAL A 121 -2.76 6.42 4.33
C VAL A 121 -2.19 7.81 4.05
N LEU A 122 -3.02 8.72 3.57
CA LEU A 122 -2.70 10.14 3.54
C LEU A 122 -3.02 10.76 4.90
N ALA A 123 -2.05 11.50 5.45
CA ALA A 123 -2.21 12.21 6.71
C ALA A 123 -3.40 13.18 6.65
N ALA A 124 -4.06 13.41 7.79
CA ALA A 124 -5.23 14.30 7.86
C ALA A 124 -4.92 15.77 7.48
N ASP A 125 -3.66 16.19 7.64
CA ASP A 125 -3.16 17.50 7.22
C ASP A 125 -2.62 17.53 5.78
N TYR A 126 -2.74 16.40 5.08
CA TYR A 126 -2.26 16.17 3.71
C TYR A 126 -0.75 16.37 3.49
N SER A 127 0.06 16.39 4.55
CA SER A 127 1.50 16.68 4.46
C SER A 127 2.34 15.50 3.97
N LYS A 128 1.84 14.28 4.14
CA LYS A 128 2.56 13.03 3.88
C LYS A 128 1.63 11.87 3.60
N ILE A 129 2.15 10.89 2.87
CA ILE A 129 1.52 9.58 2.66
C ILE A 129 2.37 8.49 3.30
N PHE A 130 1.71 7.58 4.01
CA PHE A 130 2.30 6.40 4.63
C PHE A 130 1.99 5.18 3.78
N THR A 131 2.99 4.40 3.41
CA THR A 131 2.82 3.17 2.61
C THR A 131 3.37 1.98 3.35
N GLN A 132 2.77 0.81 3.11
CA GLN A 132 3.30 -0.44 3.62
C GLN A 132 4.30 -1.03 2.61
N THR A 133 5.53 -1.23 3.03
CA THR A 133 6.62 -1.84 2.26
C THR A 133 6.99 -3.18 2.90
N TYR A 134 7.93 -3.91 2.29
CA TYR A 134 8.45 -5.15 2.85
C TYR A 134 9.21 -4.93 4.16
N THR A 135 9.87 -3.77 4.30
CA THR A 135 10.69 -3.42 5.46
C THR A 135 9.91 -2.75 6.58
N GLY A 136 8.70 -2.24 6.33
CA GLY A 136 7.87 -1.60 7.34
C GLY A 136 6.94 -0.54 6.76
N ILE A 137 6.66 0.51 7.53
CA ILE A 137 5.96 1.69 7.03
C ILE A 137 6.97 2.70 6.50
N GLU A 138 6.80 3.11 5.26
CA GLU A 138 7.53 4.24 4.68
C GLU A 138 6.65 5.49 4.63
N THR A 139 7.30 6.65 4.66
CA THR A 139 6.63 7.96 4.65
C THR A 139 7.18 8.82 3.54
N PHE A 140 6.31 9.31 2.68
CA PHE A 140 6.66 10.20 1.57
C PHE A 140 6.03 11.58 1.78
N PRO A 141 6.77 12.68 1.57
CA PRO A 141 6.21 14.01 1.60
C PRO A 141 5.19 14.21 0.47
N VAL A 142 4.18 15.04 0.72
CA VAL A 142 3.17 15.40 -0.28
C VAL A 142 3.32 16.88 -0.63
N GLU A 143 3.61 17.14 -1.90
CA GLU A 143 3.92 18.46 -2.43
C GLU A 143 2.67 19.13 -2.99
N ILE A 144 1.87 19.73 -2.11
CA ILE A 144 0.73 20.54 -2.51
C ILE A 144 1.24 21.94 -2.87
N SER A 145 1.44 22.19 -4.17
CA SER A 145 1.67 23.56 -4.66
C SER A 145 0.49 24.46 -4.22
N LYS A 146 0.82 25.57 -3.55
CA LYS A 146 -0.14 26.60 -3.11
C LYS A 146 -0.85 27.25 -4.30
#